data_AF-A0A060ZHV1-F1
#
_entry.id   AF-A0A060ZHV1-F1
#
_cell.length_a   1.000
_cell.length_b   1.000
_cell.length_c   1.000
_cell.angle_alpha   90.00
_cell.angle_beta   90.00
_cell.angle_gamma   90.00
#
_symmetry.space_group_name_H-M   'P 1'
#
loop_
_entity.id
_entity.type
_entity.pdbx_description
1 polymer ?
#
loop_
_entity_poly.entity_id
_entity_poly.type
_entity_poly.pdbx_seq_one_letter_code
_entity_poly.pdbx_strand_id
1 'polypeptide(L)'
;FNIVIFGGIDGFSRKMFYLDTAANNKAANTFGYFMDGVGRNGWPSRERADQGVENVDISRCSLSEEQAVEALLLLKVSITREWNAYGEMFGVL
;
A
#
# COMPACT_ATOMS: atom_id res chain seq x y z
N PHE A 1 -17.83 12.72 21.10
CA PHE A 1 -16.50 12.33 20.63
C PHE A 1 -16.62 11.83 19.21
N ASN A 2 -15.88 12.41 18.27
CA ASN A 2 -15.86 11.91 16.88
C ASN A 2 -14.64 11.01 16.75
N ILE A 3 -14.85 9.70 16.79
CA ILE A 3 -13.81 8.69 16.56
C ILE A 3 -14.00 8.19 15.13
N VAL A 4 -12.96 8.32 14.32
CA VAL A 4 -12.89 7.77 12.97
C VAL A 4 -11.99 6.55 13.02
N ILE A 5 -12.46 5.43 12.50
CA ILE A 5 -11.70 4.18 12.44
C ILE A 5 -11.21 4.01 11.00
N PHE A 6 -9.91 3.80 10.83
CA PHE A 6 -9.30 3.50 9.55
C PHE A 6 -8.83 2.06 9.55
N GLY A 7 -9.23 1.30 8.54
CA GLY A 7 -8.86 -0.10 8.42
C GLY A 7 -8.68 -0.51 6.98
N GLY A 8 -7.66 -1.31 6.73
CA GLY A 8 -7.42 -2.00 5.47
C GLY A 8 -7.30 -3.49 5.73
N ILE A 9 -7.85 -4.31 4.85
CA ILE A 9 -7.79 -5.78 4.94
C ILE A 9 -7.12 -6.31 3.68
N ASP A 10 -6.23 -7.29 3.84
CA ASP A 10 -5.72 -8.04 2.70
C ASP A 10 -6.85 -8.90 2.09
N GLY A 11 -7.17 -8.63 0.82
CA GLY A 11 -8.22 -9.31 0.10
C GLY A 11 -8.00 -10.82 -0.06
N PHE A 12 -6.75 -11.29 -0.03
CA PHE A 12 -6.42 -12.72 -0.15
C PHE A 12 -6.48 -13.43 1.21
N SER A 13 -5.65 -13.02 2.17
CA SER A 13 -5.51 -13.71 3.46
C SER A 13 -6.56 -13.32 4.50
N ARG A 14 -7.32 -12.24 4.27
CA ARG A 14 -8.26 -11.63 5.23
C ARG A 14 -7.61 -11.12 6.51
N LYS A 15 -6.28 -11.02 6.55
CA LYS A 15 -5.56 -10.40 7.66
C LYS A 15 -5.75 -8.89 7.64
N MET A 16 -5.75 -8.29 8.83
CA MET A 16 -5.73 -6.83 8.96
C MET A 16 -4.40 -6.30 8.44
N PHE A 17 -4.46 -5.46 7.41
CA PHE A 17 -3.31 -4.79 6.83
C PHE A 17 -2.90 -3.58 7.68
N TYR A 18 -3.89 -2.80 8.14
CA TYR A 18 -3.77 -1.82 9.22
C TYR A 18 -5.13 -1.61 9.89
N LEU A 19 -5.11 -1.18 11.16
CA LEU A 19 -6.30 -0.75 11.89
C LEU A 19 -5.87 0.28 12.94
N ASP A 20 -6.38 1.50 12.85
CA ASP A 20 -6.15 2.54 13.84
C ASP A 20 -7.31 3.53 13.91
N THR A 21 -7.28 4.43 14.89
CA THR A 21 -8.32 5.42 15.14
C THR A 21 -7.74 6.82 15.22
N ALA A 22 -8.50 7.81 14.72
CA ALA A 22 -8.16 9.21 14.89
C ALA A 22 -9.38 10.05 15.24
N ALA A 23 -9.13 11.27 15.74
CA ALA A 23 -10.18 12.24 16.04
C ALA A 23 -10.71 12.99 14.81
N ASN A 24 -10.16 12.73 13.61
CA ASN A 24 -10.55 13.37 12.35
C ASN A 24 -10.28 12.46 11.14
N ASN A 25 -10.94 12.74 10.01
CA ASN A 25 -10.85 11.99 8.76
C ASN A 25 -9.79 12.55 7.78
N LYS A 26 -8.68 13.08 8.29
CA LYS A 26 -7.63 13.66 7.42
C LYS A 26 -6.92 12.56 6.61
N ALA A 27 -6.70 12.83 5.33
CA ALA A 27 -5.97 11.94 4.42
C ALA A 27 -4.56 11.59 4.92
N ALA A 28 -3.88 12.54 5.56
CA ALA A 28 -2.56 12.31 6.15
C ALA A 28 -2.56 11.20 7.23
N ASN A 29 -3.63 11.05 8.00
CA ASN A 29 -3.71 9.98 9.00
C ASN A 29 -3.88 8.63 8.30
N THR A 30 -4.85 8.53 7.38
CA THR A 30 -5.08 7.31 6.60
C THR A 30 -3.83 6.87 5.87
N PHE A 31 -3.12 7.82 5.25
CA PHE A 31 -1.87 7.56 4.55
C PHE A 31 -0.76 7.06 5.49
N GLY A 32 -0.61 7.66 6.68
CA GLY A 32 0.33 7.18 7.69
C GLY A 32 0.06 5.72 8.08
N TYR A 33 -1.20 5.40 8.42
CA TYR A 33 -1.59 4.03 8.79
C TYR A 33 -1.39 3.03 7.65
N PHE A 34 -1.64 3.45 6.42
CA PHE A 34 -1.37 2.65 5.22
C PHE A 34 0.12 2.36 5.06
N MET A 35 0.98 3.38 5.18
CA MET A 35 2.44 3.22 5.06
C MET A 35 3.02 2.33 6.17
N ASP A 36 2.47 2.39 7.38
CA ASP A 36 2.81 1.46 8.46
C ASP A 36 2.42 0.01 8.11
N GLY A 37 1.29 -0.18 7.42
CA GLY A 37 0.89 -1.46 6.85
C GLY A 37 1.87 -1.97 5.78
N VAL A 38 2.23 -1.11 4.84
CA VAL A 38 3.21 -1.39 3.77
C VAL A 38 4.58 -1.75 4.36
N GLY A 39 5.05 -1.03 5.37
CA GLY A 39 6.32 -1.32 6.03
C GLY A 39 6.38 -2.70 6.71
N ARG A 40 5.22 -3.25 7.11
CA ARG A 40 5.11 -4.57 7.75
C ARG A 40 4.85 -5.72 6.78
N ASN A 41 4.05 -5.48 5.74
CA ASN A 41 3.50 -6.52 4.87
C ASN A 41 3.93 -6.40 3.40
N GLY A 42 4.69 -5.36 3.05
CA GLY A 42 5.00 -5.00 1.67
C GLY A 42 3.85 -4.25 0.97
N TRP A 43 4.11 -3.83 -0.27
CA TRP A 43 3.12 -3.13 -1.09
C TRP A 43 1.99 -4.06 -1.53
N PRO A 44 0.72 -3.64 -1.43
CA PRO A 44 -0.39 -4.41 -1.98
C PRO A 44 -0.28 -4.48 -3.51
N SER A 45 -0.53 -5.65 -4.09
CA SER A 45 -0.58 -5.80 -5.55
C SER A 45 -1.82 -5.16 -6.19
N ARG A 46 -2.86 -4.88 -5.38
CA ARG A 46 -4.08 -4.19 -5.78
C ARG A 46 -4.74 -3.52 -4.59
N GLU A 47 -5.07 -2.26 -4.77
CA GLU A 47 -5.83 -1.43 -3.85
C GLU A 47 -7.31 -1.35 -4.28
N ARG A 48 -8.23 -1.34 -3.31
CA ARG A 48 -9.63 -0.90 -3.54
C ARG A 48 -10.07 -0.05 -2.36
N ALA A 49 -10.43 1.19 -2.65
CA ALA A 49 -10.99 2.13 -1.70
C ALA A 49 -12.20 2.83 -2.33
N ASP A 50 -13.04 3.44 -1.51
CA ASP A 50 -14.06 4.36 -1.99
C ASP A 50 -13.42 5.70 -2.40
N GLN A 51 -14.18 6.53 -3.12
CA GLN A 51 -13.74 7.86 -3.55
C GLN A 51 -13.76 8.89 -2.41
N GLY A 52 -13.37 8.47 -1.21
CA GLY A 52 -13.22 9.31 -0.03
C GLY A 52 -12.01 10.25 -0.16
N VAL A 53 -12.16 11.48 0.33
CA VAL A 53 -11.06 12.47 0.35
C VAL A 53 -9.90 12.01 1.25
N GLU A 54 -10.18 11.16 2.22
CA GLU A 54 -9.22 10.54 3.13
C GLU A 54 -8.29 9.53 2.44
N ASN A 55 -8.64 9.03 1.25
CA ASN A 55 -7.85 8.05 0.51
C ASN A 55 -7.02 8.68 -0.62
N VAL A 56 -7.13 10.01 -0.82
CA VAL A 56 -6.48 10.72 -1.93
C VAL A 56 -4.96 10.58 -1.87
N ASP A 57 -4.36 10.64 -0.68
CA ASP A 57 -2.90 10.53 -0.55
C ASP A 57 -2.40 9.10 -0.81
N ILE A 58 -3.19 8.09 -0.45
CA ILE A 58 -2.90 6.68 -0.76
C ILE A 58 -2.93 6.47 -2.28
N SER A 59 -4.04 6.86 -2.92
CA SER A 59 -4.19 6.68 -4.38
C SER A 59 -3.09 7.39 -5.18
N ARG A 60 -2.67 8.59 -4.78
CA ARG A 60 -1.55 9.31 -5.40
C ARG A 60 -0.22 8.55 -5.25
N CYS A 61 0.03 8.01 -4.07
CA CYS A 61 1.25 7.26 -3.79
C CYS A 61 1.31 5.96 -4.59
N SER A 62 0.23 5.17 -4.59
CA SER A 62 0.13 3.90 -5.34
C SER A 62 0.32 4.11 -6.84
N LEU A 63 -0.30 5.14 -7.42
CA LEU A 63 -0.09 5.48 -8.84
C LEU A 63 1.36 5.88 -9.15
N SER A 64 2.00 6.60 -8.23
CA SER A 64 3.40 6.99 -8.41
C SER A 64 4.37 5.81 -8.32
N GLU A 65 4.06 4.82 -7.49
CA GLU A 65 4.83 3.58 -7.35
C GLU A 65 4.71 2.72 -8.61
N GLU A 66 3.49 2.54 -9.14
CA GLU A 66 3.25 1.87 -10.42
C GLU A 66 4.05 2.52 -11.57
N GLN A 67 4.00 3.85 -11.68
CA GLN A 67 4.78 4.60 -12.68
C GLN A 67 6.29 4.44 -12.52
N ALA A 68 6.79 4.44 -11.27
CA ALA A 68 8.20 4.25 -10.99
C ALA A 68 8.68 2.83 -11.35
N VAL A 69 7.86 1.80 -11.09
CA VAL A 69 8.13 0.41 -11.47
C VAL A 69 8.19 0.27 -12.99
N GLU A 70 7.24 0.86 -13.73
CA GLU A 70 7.27 0.87 -15.19
C GLU A 70 8.51 1.59 -15.75
N ALA A 71 8.89 2.73 -15.16
CA ALA A 71 10.09 3.45 -15.55
C ALA A 71 11.38 2.65 -15.29
N LEU A 72 11.47 1.93 -14.18
CA LEU A 72 12.61 1.05 -13.87
C LEU A 72 12.73 -0.12 -14.86
N LEU A 73 11.60 -0.74 -15.23
CA LEU A 73 11.55 -1.81 -16.23
C LEU A 73 12.02 -1.32 -17.62
N LEU A 74 11.62 -0.11 -18.01
CA LEU A 74 12.02 0.49 -19.28
C LEU A 74 13.51 0.85 -19.34
N LEU A 75 14.14 1.14 -18.19
CA LEU A 75 15.55 1.47 -18.10
C LEU A 75 16.51 0.26 -18.18
N LYS A 76 16.00 -0.97 -18.40
CA LYS A 76 16.82 -2.21 -18.45
C LYS A 76 17.66 -2.44 -17.18
N VAL A 77 17.28 -1.88 -16.04
CA VAL A 77 17.74 -2.39 -14.75
C VAL A 77 16.97 -3.68 -14.54
N SER A 78 17.63 -4.81 -14.74
CA SER A 78 17.01 -6.14 -14.76
C SER A 78 16.53 -6.53 -13.37
N ILE A 79 15.32 -6.10 -12.99
CA ILE A 79 14.59 -6.67 -11.86
C ILE A 79 13.83 -7.87 -12.40
N THR A 80 14.42 -9.06 -12.30
CA THR A 80 13.70 -10.31 -12.55
C THR A 80 12.73 -10.56 -11.40
N ARG A 81 11.42 -10.42 -11.67
CA ARG A 81 10.35 -10.89 -10.79
C ARG A 81 10.33 -12.42 -10.79
N GLU A 82 11.15 -13.05 -9.96
CA GLU A 82 11.04 -14.49 -9.72
C GLU A 82 10.23 -14.75 -8.45
N TRP A 83 9.11 -15.46 -8.62
CA TRP A 83 8.34 -16.02 -7.51
C TRP A 83 9.16 -17.14 -6.88
N ASN A 84 9.70 -16.94 -5.69
CA ASN A 84 10.16 -18.07 -4.88
C ASN A 84 8.94 -18.75 -4.22
N ALA A 85 9.05 -20.05 -3.94
CA ALA A 85 7.96 -20.88 -3.40
C ALA A 85 7.48 -20.46 -1.98
N TYR A 86 8.05 -19.39 -1.43
CA TYR A 86 7.83 -18.90 -0.07
C TYR A 86 7.22 -17.49 -0.01
N GLY A 87 6.99 -16.82 -1.15
CA GLY A 87 6.22 -15.57 -1.21
C GLY A 87 6.93 -14.32 -0.66
N GLU A 88 8.26 -14.34 -0.53
CA GLU A 88 9.01 -13.13 -0.19
C GLU A 88 9.44 -12.38 -1.45
N MET A 89 9.15 -11.08 -1.48
CA MET A 89 9.59 -10.14 -2.50
C MET A 89 10.92 -9.51 -2.04
N PHE A 90 11.78 -9.14 -3.00
CA PHE A 90 13.05 -8.42 -2.84
C PHE A 90 14.33 -9.27 -2.79
N GLY A 91 14.91 -9.47 -3.98
CA GLY A 91 16.35 -9.69 -4.19
C GLY A 91 16.85 -8.71 -5.24
N VAL A 92 17.87 -7.91 -4.90
CA VAL A 92 18.59 -7.00 -5.81
C VAL A 92 19.88 -7.69 -6.22
N LEU A 93 20.19 -7.74 -7.53
CA LEU A 93 21.53 -8.05 -8.06
C LEU A 93 22.33 -6.76 -8.22
#